data_AF-A0A7J7HLJ0-F1
#
_entry.id   AF-A0A7J7HLJ0-F1
#
_cell.length_a   1.000
_cell.length_b   1.000
_cell.length_c   1.000
_cell.angle_alpha   90.00
_cell.angle_beta   90.00
_cell.angle_gamma   90.00
#
_symmetry.space_group_name_H-M   'P 1'
#
loop_
_entity.id
_entity.type
_entity.pdbx_description
1 polymer ?
#
loop_
_entity_poly.entity_id
_entity_poly.type
_entity_poly.pdbx_seq_one_letter_code
_entity_poly.pdbx_strand_id
1 'polypeptide(L)'
;MKLSDKDIVEMVFFPVVSKACRVLAEGIAVKASDLDIAAVMGMGFFPPYRGGIMLWADSLGSKYICSKLEEWSNVYDGGFFKPCAYLAERATKGALLVRILKRIWSTLVERAKSQL
;
A
#
# COMPACT_ATOMS: atom_id res chain seq x y z
N MET A 1 -23.55 -7.97 -13.47
CA MET A 1 -22.10 -8.12 -13.22
C MET A 1 -21.95 -9.10 -12.07
N LYS A 2 -21.53 -10.35 -12.31
CA LYS A 2 -21.18 -11.27 -11.22
C LYS A 2 -19.78 -10.84 -10.75
N LEU A 3 -19.70 -10.19 -9.60
CA LEU A 3 -18.43 -9.91 -8.95
C LEU A 3 -18.00 -11.18 -8.23
N SER A 4 -16.74 -11.60 -8.41
CA SER A 4 -16.20 -12.65 -7.55
C SER A 4 -15.95 -12.09 -6.15
N ASP A 5 -15.94 -12.94 -5.13
CA ASP A 5 -15.61 -12.53 -3.76
C ASP A 5 -14.29 -11.76 -3.69
N LYS A 6 -13.33 -12.12 -4.56
CA LYS A 6 -12.05 -11.43 -4.69
C LYS A 6 -12.25 -9.99 -5.19
N ASP A 7 -13.07 -9.79 -6.21
CA ASP A 7 -13.32 -8.45 -6.77
C ASP A 7 -14.02 -7.54 -5.74
N ILE A 8 -14.93 -8.11 -4.95
CA ILE A 8 -15.61 -7.38 -3.85
C ILE A 8 -14.58 -6.93 -2.81
N VAL A 9 -13.68 -7.82 -2.40
CA VAL A 9 -12.60 -7.51 -1.45
C VAL A 9 -11.70 -6.41 -2.03
N GLU A 10 -11.23 -6.55 -3.25
CA GLU A 10 -10.31 -5.58 -3.86
C GLU A 10 -10.97 -4.19 -4.05
N MET A 11 -12.24 -4.14 -4.46
CA MET A 11 -12.99 -2.88 -4.57
C MET A 11 -13.15 -2.16 -3.23
N VAL A 12 -13.31 -2.90 -2.13
CA VAL A 12 -13.42 -2.31 -0.79
C VAL A 12 -12.07 -1.85 -0.27
N PHE A 13 -11.01 -2.65 -0.46
CA PHE A 13 -9.71 -2.38 0.17
C PHE A 13 -8.79 -1.46 -0.62
N PHE A 14 -8.81 -1.48 -1.96
CA PHE A 14 -7.89 -0.64 -2.75
C PHE A 14 -8.08 0.86 -2.52
N PRO A 15 -9.30 1.39 -2.38
CA PRO A 15 -9.50 2.79 -2.00
C PRO A 15 -8.93 3.11 -0.62
N VAL A 16 -9.01 2.17 0.33
CA VAL A 16 -8.44 2.34 1.68
C VAL A 16 -6.91 2.38 1.60
N VAL A 17 -6.28 1.53 0.79
CA VAL A 17 -4.83 1.58 0.52
C VAL A 17 -4.42 2.92 -0.11
N SER A 18 -5.20 3.42 -1.07
CA SER A 18 -4.95 4.73 -1.70
C SER A 18 -5.02 5.88 -0.68
N LYS A 19 -6.00 5.85 0.23
CA LYS A 19 -6.10 6.80 1.35
C LYS A 19 -4.94 6.67 2.34
N ALA A 20 -4.57 5.46 2.73
CA ALA A 20 -3.42 5.20 3.61
C ALA A 20 -2.12 5.76 3.01
N CYS A 21 -1.92 5.57 1.70
CA CYS A 21 -0.80 6.16 0.96
C CYS A 21 -0.86 7.70 0.95
N ARG A 22 -2.07 8.30 0.90
CA ARG A 22 -2.25 9.74 0.98
C ARG A 22 -1.89 10.28 2.37
N VAL A 23 -2.32 9.61 3.43
CA VAL A 23 -1.99 9.93 4.83
C VAL A 23 -0.48 9.85 5.08
N LEU A 24 0.21 8.89 4.45
CA LEU A 24 1.67 8.81 4.47
C LEU A 24 2.32 9.97 3.71
N ALA A 25 1.77 10.37 2.56
CA ALA A 25 2.30 11.47 1.76
C ALA A 25 2.08 12.84 2.42
N GLU A 26 0.95 13.03 3.10
CA GLU A 26 0.61 14.22 3.88
C GLU A 26 1.41 14.31 5.20
N GLY A 27 2.14 13.25 5.57
CA GLY A 27 2.95 13.23 6.79
C GLY A 27 2.15 13.06 8.08
N ILE A 28 0.86 12.71 8.00
CA ILE A 28 0.01 12.42 9.16
C ILE A 28 0.49 11.14 9.86
N ALA A 29 0.92 10.14 9.09
CA ALA A 29 1.55 8.92 9.60
C ALA A 29 3.05 8.94 9.34
N VAL A 30 3.85 8.72 10.40
CA VAL A 30 5.33 8.73 10.33
C VAL A 30 5.85 7.50 9.59
N LYS A 31 5.20 6.35 9.75
CA LYS A 31 5.60 5.07 9.12
C LYS A 31 4.39 4.28 8.64
N ALA A 32 4.59 3.50 7.57
CA ALA A 32 3.59 2.53 7.10
C ALA A 32 3.23 1.50 8.18
N SER A 33 4.19 1.13 9.05
CA SER A 33 3.95 0.24 10.19
C SER A 33 2.91 0.77 11.16
N ASP A 34 2.85 2.09 11.36
CA ASP A 34 1.91 2.70 12.31
C ASP A 34 0.48 2.59 11.78
N LEU A 35 0.32 2.69 10.45
CA LEU A 35 -0.96 2.45 9.78
C LEU A 35 -1.37 0.98 9.80
N ASP A 36 -0.40 0.07 9.64
CA ASP A 36 -0.67 -1.37 9.73
C ASP A 36 -1.13 -1.77 11.14
N ILE A 37 -0.44 -1.28 12.18
CA ILE A 37 -0.84 -1.50 13.57
C ILE A 37 -2.20 -0.87 13.85
N ALA A 38 -2.45 0.36 13.40
CA ALA A 38 -3.74 1.02 13.56
C ALA A 38 -4.88 0.28 12.86
N ALA A 39 -4.64 -0.30 11.68
CA ALA A 39 -5.62 -1.09 10.96
C ALA A 39 -5.94 -2.41 11.67
N VAL A 40 -4.91 -3.10 12.18
CA VAL A 40 -5.07 -4.37 12.92
C VAL A 40 -5.76 -4.13 14.26
N MET A 41 -5.28 -3.15 15.04
CA MET A 41 -5.78 -2.87 16.39
C MET A 41 -7.11 -2.11 16.39
N GLY A 42 -7.32 -1.22 15.42
CA GLY A 42 -8.49 -0.34 15.39
C GLY A 42 -9.70 -0.96 14.69
N MET A 43 -9.50 -1.61 13.54
CA MET A 43 -10.62 -2.14 12.75
C MET A 43 -10.85 -3.64 12.96
N GLY A 44 -9.93 -4.38 13.60
CA GLY A 44 -10.06 -5.82 13.88
C GLY A 44 -10.23 -6.72 12.65
N PHE A 45 -10.28 -6.14 11.44
CA PHE A 45 -10.63 -6.81 10.19
C PHE A 45 -9.42 -7.42 9.48
N PHE A 46 -8.21 -6.98 9.82
CA PHE A 46 -6.97 -7.52 9.25
C PHE A 46 -6.37 -8.57 10.19
N PRO A 47 -6.27 -9.84 9.77
CA PRO A 47 -5.64 -10.86 10.57
C PRO A 47 -4.16 -10.52 10.82
N PRO A 48 -3.63 -10.73 12.04
CA PRO A 48 -2.23 -10.42 12.36
C PRO A 48 -1.23 -11.11 11.42
N TYR A 49 -1.56 -12.30 10.92
CA TYR A 49 -0.72 -13.06 9.99
C TYR A 49 -0.61 -12.44 8.59
N ARG A 50 -1.49 -11.49 8.22
CA ARG A 50 -1.38 -10.73 6.96
C ARG A 50 -0.56 -9.45 7.11
N GLY A 51 -0.04 -9.16 8.30
CA GLY A 51 0.90 -8.06 8.57
C GLY A 51 0.29 -6.65 8.58
N GLY A 52 -0.87 -6.44 7.95
CA GLY A 52 -1.57 -5.16 7.87
C GLY A 52 -2.00 -4.82 6.45
N ILE A 53 -2.64 -3.66 6.29
CA ILE A 53 -3.20 -3.24 5.00
C ILE A 53 -2.13 -2.84 3.98
N MET A 54 -1.04 -2.20 4.44
CA MET A 54 0.08 -1.79 3.59
C MET A 54 0.95 -2.98 3.21
N LEU A 55 1.19 -3.90 4.16
CA LEU A 55 1.87 -5.17 3.91
C LEU A 55 1.09 -6.06 2.93
N TRP A 56 -0.23 -6.14 3.09
CA TRP A 56 -1.08 -6.84 2.13
C TRP A 56 -1.06 -6.18 0.74
N ALA A 57 -1.10 -4.85 0.67
CA ALA A 57 -0.97 -4.12 -0.59
C ALA A 57 0.37 -4.39 -1.30
N ASP A 58 1.46 -4.52 -0.54
CA ASP A 58 2.77 -4.88 -1.08
C ASP A 58 2.82 -6.33 -1.60
N SER A 59 2.07 -7.25 -1.00
CA SER A 59 1.97 -8.63 -1.47
C SER A 59 1.27 -8.75 -2.84
N LEU A 60 0.33 -7.84 -3.13
CA LEU A 60 -0.34 -7.74 -4.44
C LEU A 60 0.49 -6.96 -5.46
N GLY A 61 1.27 -5.99 -4.98
CA GLY A 61 2.13 -5.13 -5.77
C GLY A 61 1.48 -3.80 -6.11
N SER A 62 2.25 -2.72 -5.94
CA SER A 62 1.83 -1.34 -6.18
C SER A 62 1.32 -1.08 -7.59
N LYS A 63 1.91 -1.74 -8.61
CA LYS A 63 1.47 -1.63 -10.01
C LYS A 63 0.07 -2.19 -10.24
N TYR A 64 -0.24 -3.35 -9.63
CA TYR A 64 -1.53 -4.00 -9.79
C TYR A 64 -2.66 -3.15 -9.22
N ILE A 65 -2.45 -2.65 -8.00
CA ILE A 65 -3.41 -1.79 -7.30
C ILE A 65 -3.64 -0.49 -8.07
N CYS A 66 -2.58 0.14 -8.59
CA CYS A 66 -2.69 1.37 -9.39
C CYS A 66 -3.52 1.14 -10.65
N SER A 67 -3.21 0.08 -11.41
CA SER A 67 -3.93 -0.24 -12.64
C SER A 67 -5.40 -0.56 -12.40
N LYS A 68 -5.73 -1.27 -11.32
CA LYS A 68 -7.13 -1.55 -10.96
C LYS A 68 -7.89 -0.32 -10.50
N LEU A 69 -7.25 0.56 -9.73
CA LEU A 69 -7.84 1.84 -9.35
C LEU A 69 -8.11 2.75 -10.55
N GLU A 70 -7.21 2.77 -11.54
CA GLU A 70 -7.43 3.51 -12.79
C GLU A 70 -8.59 2.93 -13.61
N GLU A 71 -8.65 1.61 -13.74
CA GLU A 71 -9.75 0.91 -14.41
C GLU A 71 -11.10 1.28 -13.77
N TRP A 72 -11.19 1.23 -12.44
CA TRP A 72 -12.41 1.57 -11.71
C TRP A 72 -12.70 3.07 -11.69
N SER A 73 -11.67 3.92 -11.70
CA SER A 73 -11.86 5.36 -11.84
C SER A 73 -12.51 5.71 -13.19
N ASN A 74 -12.17 5.00 -14.26
CA ASN A 74 -12.76 5.20 -15.58
C ASN A 74 -14.19 4.64 -15.68
N VAL A 75 -14.47 3.52 -14.99
CA VAL A 75 -15.79 2.87 -15.05
C VAL A 75 -16.82 3.56 -14.17
N TYR A 76 -16.43 4.00 -12.97
CA TYR A 76 -17.36 4.52 -11.95
C TYR A 76 -17.35 6.04 -11.82
N ASP A 77 -16.54 6.74 -12.65
CA ASP A 77 -16.46 8.21 -12.81
C ASP A 77 -16.47 9.00 -11.48
N GLY A 78 -15.91 8.37 -10.44
CA GLY A 78 -15.97 8.83 -9.07
C GLY A 78 -14.56 8.99 -8.53
N GLY A 79 -14.24 10.20 -8.06
CA GLY A 79 -12.94 10.51 -7.43
C GLY A 79 -12.58 9.64 -6.21
N PHE A 80 -13.46 8.73 -5.79
CA PHE A 80 -13.22 7.73 -4.77
C PHE A 80 -12.16 6.69 -5.16
N PHE A 81 -12.10 6.30 -6.45
CA PHE A 81 -11.14 5.31 -6.95
C PHE A 81 -9.87 5.93 -7.53
N LYS A 82 -9.73 7.26 -7.46
CA LYS A 82 -8.55 7.94 -8.00
C LYS A 82 -7.28 7.46 -7.26
N PRO A 83 -6.28 6.92 -7.98
CA PRO A 83 -5.02 6.53 -7.35
C PRO A 83 -4.30 7.77 -6.81
N CYS A 84 -3.69 7.65 -5.62
CA CYS A 84 -2.93 8.75 -5.06
C CYS A 84 -1.59 8.93 -5.79
N ALA A 85 -1.08 10.17 -5.84
CA ALA A 85 0.17 10.48 -6.53
C ALA A 85 1.36 9.65 -6.00
N TYR A 86 1.40 9.39 -4.69
CA TYR A 86 2.42 8.54 -4.06
C TYR A 86 2.36 7.09 -4.58
N LEU A 87 1.16 6.54 -4.74
CA LEU A 87 0.97 5.18 -5.24
C LEU A 87 1.35 5.08 -6.72
N ALA A 88 1.01 6.09 -7.53
CA ALA A 88 1.44 6.17 -8.93
C ALA A 88 2.98 6.28 -9.07
N GLU A 89 3.63 7.11 -8.25
CA GLU A 89 5.11 7.21 -8.23
C GLU A 89 5.78 5.90 -7.81
N ARG A 90 5.19 5.18 -6.85
CA ARG A 90 5.71 3.87 -6.40
C ARG A 90 5.48 2.79 -7.44
N ALA A 91 4.35 2.83 -8.14
CA ALA A 91 4.03 1.92 -9.22
C ALA A 91 5.01 2.09 -10.40
N THR A 92 5.33 3.32 -10.81
CA THR A 92 6.32 3.58 -11.89
C THR A 92 7.70 3.06 -11.49
N LYS A 93 8.10 3.28 -10.24
CA LYS A 93 9.39 2.79 -9.69
C LYS A 93 9.43 1.28 -9.40
N GLY A 94 8.30 0.58 -9.49
CA GLY A 94 8.19 -0.83 -9.08
C GLY A 94 8.61 -1.06 -7.63
N ALA A 95 8.45 -0.03 -6.78
CA ALA A 95 8.89 -0.07 -5.40
C ALA A 95 7.75 -0.52 -4.49
N LEU A 96 8.13 -1.20 -3.40
CA LEU A 96 7.25 -1.49 -2.28
C LEU A 96 6.74 -0.17 -1.67
N LEU A 97 5.47 -0.17 -1.26
CA LEU A 97 4.81 0.89 -0.50
C LEU A 97 5.43 0.99 0.89
N VAL A 98 5.81 -0.14 1.50
CA VAL A 98 6.49 -0.22 2.78
C VAL A 98 8.00 0.02 2.58
N ARG A 99 8.51 1.09 3.18
CA ARG A 99 9.91 1.55 3.05
C ARG A 99 10.90 0.79 3.94
N ILE A 100 10.49 -0.27 4.62
CA ILE A 100 11.22 -0.84 5.77
C ILE A 100 12.52 -1.55 5.36
N LEU A 101 12.49 -2.40 4.33
CA LEU A 101 13.63 -3.29 4.05
C LEU A 101 14.78 -2.64 3.30
N LYS A 102 14.52 -1.74 2.33
CA LYS A 102 15.61 -1.12 1.56
C LYS A 102 16.50 -0.24 2.43
N ARG A 103 15.95 0.52 3.38
CA ARG A 103 16.79 1.40 4.22
C ARG A 103 17.67 0.60 5.16
N ILE A 104 17.10 -0.41 5.84
CA ILE A 104 17.85 -1.26 6.78
C ILE A 104 18.90 -2.09 6.03
N TRP A 105 18.52 -2.74 4.93
CA TRP A 105 19.45 -3.51 4.11
C TRP A 105 20.54 -2.63 3.50
N SER A 106 20.22 -1.45 2.96
CA SER A 106 21.23 -0.51 2.46
C SER A 106 22.14 -0.01 3.58
N THR A 107 21.61 0.33 4.76
CA THR A 107 22.47 0.73 5.90
C THR A 107 23.32 -0.42 6.41
N LEU A 108 22.82 -1.65 6.40
CA LEU A 108 23.58 -2.83 6.83
C LEU A 108 24.67 -3.19 5.80
N VAL A 109 24.37 -3.09 4.50
CA VAL A 109 25.34 -3.29 3.41
C VAL A 109 26.41 -2.20 3.43
N GLU A 110 26.05 -0.93 3.58
CA GLU A 110 26.99 0.19 3.74
C GLU A 110 27.89 -0.02 4.96
N ARG A 111 27.31 -0.42 6.10
CA ARG A 111 28.06 -0.68 7.33
C ARG A 111 28.97 -1.90 7.21
N ALA A 112 28.56 -2.93 6.47
CA ALA A 112 29.38 -4.11 6.19
C ALA A 112 30.55 -3.77 5.25
N LYS A 113 30.35 -2.88 4.26
CA LYS A 113 31.42 -2.41 3.36
C LYS A 113 32.42 -1.48 4.04
N SER A 114 32.02 -0.74 5.07
CA SER A 114 32.90 0.14 5.86
C SER A 114 33.86 -0.63 6.80
N GLN A 115 33.65 -1.92 7.01
CA GLN A 115 34.47 -2.77 7.90
C GLN A 115 35.40 -3.72 7.14
N LEU A 116 35.52 -3.55 5.81
CA LEU A 116 36.45 -4.21 4.90
C LEU A 116 37.33 -3.15 4.23
#